data_AF-A0A519UNW6-F1
#
_entry.id   AF-A0A519UNW6-F1
#
_cell.length_a   1.000
_cell.length_b   1.000
_cell.length_c   1.000
_cell.angle_alpha   90.00
_cell.angle_beta   90.00
_cell.angle_gamma   90.00
#
_symmetry.space_group_name_H-M   'P 1'
#
loop_
_entity.id
_entity.type
_entity.pdbx_description
1 polymer ?
#
loop_
_entity_poly.entity_id
_entity_poly.type
_entity_poly.pdbx_seq_one_letter_code
_entity_poly.pdbx_strand_id
1 'polypeptide(L)'
;MERTSSKKICLITPGHISSNPRLVKEAIALSEVGYKVHIIFTQNLEFLVEHDARILNQNPHWTFDVLSPINKNLYKSIFKKLKGLYLKILKITFTHARYIFLAKHILNKNYTWQLKKAINNKADLYIAHNLGALPIAVEAAKYHHAYVGFDAEDYHRHEITNDIYSVHYIINKIIEDYYIPKLNYLTGASPLIVNKYAQHYPQSAPTVINNVFSIQNLQKASNNQLAPLSLFWFSQTIGKDRGLEDVIHALNELEYENIKLILLGNISDADKYYFLGLLSPMNLKADKLEFINTVQENQLYPIAAQYDIGLVLERKEPENKNICLSNKSFTYLLAGLTTISTDTAAQRLMLAENPGIGKIYQTGDIQTLVLHLKFYLNNRDELYRSKLEAQKIAKEKYNWEIESQKFIHIIHNLK
;
A
#
# COMPACT_ATOMS: atom_id res chain seq x y z
N MET A 1 -15.45 19.23 37.48
CA MET A 1 -14.85 18.32 36.48
C MET A 1 -15.62 18.48 35.18
N GLU A 2 -15.23 19.44 34.35
CA GLU A 2 -15.80 19.56 33.00
C GLU A 2 -15.46 18.30 32.21
N ARG A 3 -16.49 17.56 31.79
CA ARG A 3 -16.34 16.55 30.75
C ARG A 3 -15.96 17.30 29.47
N THR A 4 -14.66 17.47 29.19
CA THR A 4 -14.20 17.83 27.86
C THR A 4 -14.78 16.79 26.90
N SER A 5 -15.75 17.21 26.08
CA SER A 5 -16.33 16.35 25.07
C SER A 5 -15.19 15.79 24.21
N SER A 6 -14.99 14.46 24.24
CA SER A 6 -13.98 13.81 23.39
C SER A 6 -14.18 14.27 21.94
N LYS A 7 -13.10 14.84 21.37
CA LYS A 7 -13.06 15.35 20.00
C LYS A 7 -13.40 14.22 19.02
N LYS A 8 -14.13 14.56 17.97
CA LYS A 8 -14.57 13.61 16.95
C LYS A 8 -13.76 13.78 15.67
N ILE A 9 -13.29 12.67 15.12
CA ILE A 9 -12.51 12.63 13.88
C ILE A 9 -13.27 11.79 12.85
N CYS A 10 -13.44 12.33 11.65
CA CYS A 10 -14.11 11.67 10.54
C CYS A 10 -13.09 11.26 9.47
N LEU A 11 -12.85 9.96 9.31
CA LEU A 11 -12.00 9.40 8.25
C LEU A 11 -12.85 9.06 7.03
N ILE A 12 -12.37 9.41 5.83
CA ILE A 12 -13.12 9.27 4.58
C ILE A 12 -12.25 8.54 3.57
N THR A 13 -12.77 7.46 2.99
CA THR A 13 -12.16 6.74 1.86
C THR A 13 -13.19 6.49 0.76
N PRO A 14 -12.86 6.61 -0.53
CA PRO A 14 -13.81 6.34 -1.61
C PRO A 14 -14.14 4.84 -1.77
N GLY A 15 -13.32 3.94 -1.21
CA GLY A 15 -13.42 2.49 -1.38
C GLY A 15 -13.71 1.74 -0.07
N HIS A 16 -13.36 0.45 -0.05
CA HIS A 16 -13.44 -0.38 1.15
C HIS A 16 -12.41 0.04 2.19
N ILE A 17 -12.74 -0.12 3.48
CA ILE A 17 -11.77 0.05 4.56
C ILE A 17 -10.76 -1.09 4.59
N SER A 18 -11.18 -2.30 4.23
CA SER A 18 -10.29 -3.47 4.13
C SER A 18 -9.25 -3.39 3.01
N SER A 19 -9.48 -2.55 1.98
CA SER A 19 -8.47 -2.25 0.97
C SER A 19 -7.60 -1.05 1.32
N ASN A 20 -7.82 -0.43 2.48
CA ASN A 20 -7.08 0.73 2.97
C ASN A 20 -6.59 0.49 4.40
N PRO A 21 -5.53 -0.33 4.58
CA PRO A 21 -5.02 -0.65 5.90
C PRO A 21 -4.44 0.57 6.63
N ARG A 22 -4.06 1.65 5.91
CA ARG A 22 -3.56 2.90 6.54
C ARG A 22 -4.66 3.60 7.31
N LEU A 23 -5.82 3.79 6.69
CA LEU A 23 -7.01 4.35 7.35
C LEU A 23 -7.38 3.54 8.60
N VAL A 24 -7.37 2.22 8.51
CA VAL A 24 -7.74 1.35 9.64
C VAL A 24 -6.74 1.50 10.79
N LYS A 25 -5.43 1.52 10.49
CA LYS A 25 -4.37 1.75 11.49
C LYS A 25 -4.52 3.11 12.17
N GLU A 26 -4.77 4.17 11.42
CA GLU A 26 -5.00 5.52 11.96
C GLU A 26 -6.26 5.57 12.83
N ALA A 27 -7.37 4.98 12.37
CA ALA A 27 -8.61 4.90 13.13
C ALA A 27 -8.42 4.17 14.48
N ILE A 28 -7.63 3.09 14.49
CA ILE A 28 -7.28 2.36 15.73
C ILE A 28 -6.50 3.28 16.66
N ALA A 29 -5.40 3.87 16.18
CA ALA A 29 -4.55 4.75 17.00
C ALA A 29 -5.33 5.93 17.59
N LEU A 30 -6.21 6.57 16.80
CA LEU A 30 -7.06 7.67 17.26
C LEU A 30 -8.04 7.21 18.35
N SER A 31 -8.65 6.05 18.17
CA SER A 31 -9.59 5.48 19.15
C SER A 31 -8.88 5.13 20.47
N GLU A 32 -7.66 4.58 20.40
CA GLU A 32 -6.85 4.21 21.57
C GLU A 32 -6.49 5.41 22.45
N VAL A 33 -6.23 6.57 21.84
CA VAL A 33 -5.96 7.82 22.58
C VAL A 33 -7.22 8.63 22.92
N GLY A 34 -8.40 8.04 22.70
CA GLY A 34 -9.68 8.55 23.21
C GLY A 34 -10.47 9.47 22.28
N TYR A 35 -10.12 9.57 20.99
CA TYR A 35 -10.95 10.27 20.00
C TYR A 35 -12.19 9.46 19.62
N LYS A 36 -13.31 10.15 19.35
CA LYS A 36 -14.47 9.51 18.73
C LYS A 36 -14.23 9.36 17.24
N VAL A 37 -14.17 8.13 16.76
CA VAL A 37 -13.95 7.84 15.34
C VAL A 37 -15.27 7.67 14.59
N HIS A 38 -15.37 8.36 13.45
CA HIS A 38 -16.40 8.14 12.45
C HIS A 38 -15.77 7.82 11.10
N ILE A 39 -16.29 6.84 10.36
CA ILE A 39 -15.75 6.42 9.07
C ILE A 39 -16.80 6.51 7.96
N ILE A 40 -16.45 7.13 6.84
CA ILE A 40 -17.31 7.22 5.66
C ILE A 40 -16.64 6.49 4.50
N PHE A 41 -17.28 5.43 4.00
CA PHE A 41 -16.68 4.57 2.98
C PHE A 41 -17.71 3.96 2.01
N THR A 42 -17.24 3.36 0.92
CA THR A 42 -18.14 2.72 -0.07
C THR A 42 -17.66 1.33 -0.46
N GLN A 43 -18.60 0.40 -0.59
CA GLN A 43 -18.32 -1.00 -0.90
C GLN A 43 -18.56 -1.26 -2.38
N ASN A 44 -17.50 -1.35 -3.19
CA ASN A 44 -17.57 -1.57 -4.63
C ASN A 44 -17.22 -3.00 -5.08
N LEU A 45 -16.66 -3.83 -4.19
CA LEU A 45 -16.23 -5.21 -4.41
C LEU A 45 -16.90 -6.13 -3.38
N GLU A 46 -17.65 -7.13 -3.87
CA GLU A 46 -18.45 -8.03 -3.03
C GLU A 46 -17.60 -8.86 -2.06
N PHE A 47 -16.46 -9.38 -2.54
CA PHE A 47 -15.57 -10.19 -1.72
C PHE A 47 -14.90 -9.43 -0.57
N LEU A 48 -14.88 -8.08 -0.58
CA LEU A 48 -14.30 -7.27 0.50
C LEU A 48 -15.33 -6.84 1.56
N VAL A 49 -16.63 -7.04 1.32
CA VAL A 49 -17.69 -6.64 2.27
C VAL A 49 -17.53 -7.36 3.61
N GLU A 50 -17.22 -8.65 3.59
CA GLU A 50 -17.02 -9.43 4.81
C GLU A 50 -15.76 -8.97 5.57
N HIS A 51 -14.70 -8.58 4.84
CA HIS A 51 -13.48 -8.06 5.46
C HIS A 51 -13.73 -6.73 6.17
N ASP A 52 -14.51 -5.83 5.57
CA ASP A 52 -14.93 -4.59 6.25
C ASP A 52 -15.73 -4.90 7.51
N ALA A 53 -16.67 -5.85 7.44
CA ALA A 53 -17.50 -6.23 8.59
C ALA A 53 -16.65 -6.78 9.74
N ARG A 54 -15.61 -7.59 9.46
CA ARG A 54 -14.66 -8.07 10.49
C ARG A 54 -13.93 -6.90 11.17
N ILE A 55 -13.44 -5.93 10.41
CA ILE A 55 -12.77 -4.74 10.96
C ILE A 55 -13.72 -3.95 11.87
N LEU A 56 -14.96 -3.72 11.44
CA LEU A 56 -15.95 -2.99 12.24
C LEU A 56 -16.36 -3.77 13.51
N ASN A 57 -16.52 -5.09 13.43
CA ASN A 57 -16.83 -5.93 14.58
C ASN A 57 -15.70 -5.96 15.62
N GLN A 58 -14.44 -5.85 15.18
CA GLN A 58 -13.28 -5.72 16.06
C GLN A 58 -13.19 -4.33 16.72
N ASN A 59 -13.92 -3.34 16.20
CA ASN A 59 -13.90 -1.95 16.66
C ASN A 59 -15.34 -1.41 16.91
N PRO A 60 -16.10 -1.99 17.87
CA PRO A 60 -17.52 -1.70 18.06
C PRO A 60 -17.81 -0.26 18.51
N HIS A 61 -16.80 0.48 18.94
CA HIS A 61 -16.92 1.89 19.34
C HIS A 61 -16.88 2.87 18.17
N TRP A 62 -16.49 2.42 16.97
CA TRP A 62 -16.51 3.26 15.78
C TRP A 62 -17.93 3.45 15.27
N THR A 63 -18.21 4.65 14.79
CA THR A 63 -19.44 4.92 14.04
C THR A 63 -19.11 4.99 12.56
N PHE A 64 -20.05 4.68 11.67
CA PHE A 64 -19.77 4.74 10.24
C PHE A 64 -21.01 4.99 9.38
N ASP A 65 -20.76 5.54 8.20
CA ASP A 65 -21.69 5.60 7.08
C ASP A 65 -21.11 4.82 5.91
N VAL A 66 -21.85 3.79 5.46
CA VAL A 66 -21.43 2.95 4.33
C VAL A 66 -22.44 3.02 3.18
N LEU A 67 -21.93 3.22 1.97
CA LEU A 67 -22.70 3.01 0.75
C LEU A 67 -22.32 1.65 0.17
N SER A 68 -23.28 0.73 0.13
CA SER A 68 -23.11 -0.58 -0.52
C SER A 68 -24.02 -0.72 -1.74
N PRO A 69 -23.56 -0.31 -2.94
CA PRO A 69 -24.26 -0.55 -4.20
C PRO A 69 -24.43 -2.04 -4.55
N ILE A 70 -23.83 -2.95 -3.78
CA ILE A 70 -23.80 -4.38 -4.05
C ILE A 70 -25.15 -5.05 -3.69
N ASN A 71 -25.88 -4.50 -2.71
CA ASN A 71 -27.07 -5.11 -2.11
C ASN A 71 -28.45 -4.78 -2.75
N LYS A 72 -28.54 -4.47 -4.06
CA LYS A 72 -29.85 -4.21 -4.72
C LYS A 72 -30.04 -4.96 -6.05
N ASN A 73 -31.07 -5.81 -6.10
CA ASN A 73 -31.46 -6.69 -7.22
C ASN A 73 -32.04 -5.94 -8.44
N LEU A 74 -31.89 -6.56 -9.62
CA LEU A 74 -32.36 -6.22 -10.99
C LEU A 74 -32.01 -4.84 -11.60
N TYR A 75 -32.15 -3.73 -10.88
CA TYR A 75 -31.85 -2.38 -11.42
C TYR A 75 -30.34 -2.10 -11.58
N LYS A 76 -29.49 -3.04 -11.11
CA LYS A 76 -28.03 -2.96 -11.03
C LYS A 76 -27.37 -2.81 -12.41
N SER A 77 -27.85 -3.50 -13.45
CA SER A 77 -27.23 -3.45 -14.79
C SER A 77 -27.49 -2.12 -15.49
N ILE A 78 -28.74 -1.64 -15.48
CA ILE A 78 -29.12 -0.38 -16.11
C ILE A 78 -28.46 0.79 -15.37
N PHE A 79 -28.54 0.83 -14.04
CA PHE A 79 -27.92 1.93 -13.27
C PHE A 79 -26.39 1.93 -13.39
N LYS A 80 -25.75 0.77 -13.45
CA LYS A 80 -24.30 0.66 -13.70
C LYS A 80 -23.93 1.14 -15.11
N LYS A 81 -24.72 0.80 -16.14
CA LYS A 81 -24.53 1.27 -17.52
C LYS A 81 -24.75 2.79 -17.60
N LEU A 82 -25.82 3.32 -17.01
CA LEU A 82 -26.10 4.76 -16.97
C LEU A 82 -25.00 5.53 -16.23
N LYS A 83 -24.52 5.00 -15.10
CA LYS A 83 -23.41 5.59 -14.35
C LYS A 83 -22.09 5.54 -15.14
N GLY A 84 -21.85 4.45 -15.86
CA GLY A 84 -20.70 4.34 -16.78
C GLY A 84 -20.78 5.35 -17.93
N LEU A 85 -21.95 5.51 -18.54
CA LEU A 85 -22.20 6.51 -19.58
C LEU A 85 -22.02 7.93 -19.05
N TYR A 86 -22.58 8.22 -17.87
CA TYR A 86 -22.40 9.50 -17.18
C TYR A 86 -20.91 9.82 -16.96
N LEU A 87 -20.13 8.87 -16.42
CA LEU A 87 -18.68 9.05 -16.24
C LEU A 87 -17.94 9.25 -17.57
N LYS A 88 -18.37 8.57 -18.64
CA LYS A 88 -17.81 8.77 -19.98
C LYS A 88 -18.09 10.17 -20.50
N ILE A 89 -19.32 10.65 -20.36
CA ILE A 89 -19.71 12.02 -20.71
C ILE A 89 -18.89 13.03 -19.90
N LEU A 90 -18.77 12.85 -18.58
CA LEU A 90 -17.95 13.72 -17.74
C LEU A 90 -16.49 13.76 -18.18
N LYS A 91 -15.90 12.63 -18.56
CA LYS A 91 -14.52 12.59 -19.07
C LYS A 91 -14.38 13.36 -20.38
N ILE A 92 -15.33 13.21 -21.31
CA ILE A 92 -15.35 13.94 -22.59
C ILE A 92 -15.55 15.44 -22.36
N THR A 93 -16.44 15.84 -21.45
CA THR A 93 -16.62 17.28 -21.15
C THR A 93 -15.40 17.83 -20.44
N PHE A 94 -14.77 17.05 -19.56
CA PHE A 94 -13.54 17.45 -18.88
C PHE A 94 -12.36 17.66 -19.83
N THR A 95 -12.20 16.87 -20.89
CA THR A 95 -11.12 17.07 -21.87
C THR A 95 -11.19 18.44 -22.55
N HIS A 96 -12.38 19.03 -22.66
CA HIS A 96 -12.59 20.35 -23.27
C HIS A 96 -12.58 21.48 -22.23
N ALA A 97 -13.28 21.31 -21.10
CA ALA A 97 -13.55 22.40 -20.16
C ALA A 97 -12.66 22.43 -18.92
N ARG A 98 -12.08 21.27 -18.53
CA ARG A 98 -11.18 21.11 -17.35
C ARG A 98 -11.73 21.67 -16.03
N TYR A 99 -13.04 21.74 -15.86
CA TYR A 99 -13.65 22.23 -14.62
C TYR A 99 -13.40 21.31 -13.44
N ILE A 100 -12.99 21.89 -12.31
CA ILE A 100 -12.72 21.16 -11.07
C ILE A 100 -13.93 20.37 -10.57
N PHE A 101 -15.15 20.90 -10.75
CA PHE A 101 -16.38 20.19 -10.40
C PHE A 101 -16.45 18.82 -11.08
N LEU A 102 -16.11 18.74 -12.37
CA LEU A 102 -16.10 17.49 -13.12
C LEU A 102 -15.01 16.53 -12.59
N ALA A 103 -13.82 17.05 -12.29
CA ALA A 103 -12.70 16.27 -11.76
C ALA A 103 -13.08 15.53 -10.46
N LYS A 104 -13.78 16.20 -9.52
CA LYS A 104 -14.26 15.59 -8.26
C LYS A 104 -15.14 14.38 -8.52
N HIS A 105 -16.10 14.50 -9.44
CA HIS A 105 -17.04 13.44 -9.78
C HIS A 105 -16.40 12.30 -10.57
N ILE A 106 -15.36 12.59 -11.37
CA ILE A 106 -14.62 11.56 -12.10
C ILE A 106 -13.75 10.73 -11.14
N LEU A 107 -13.03 11.39 -10.23
CA LEU A 107 -12.22 10.70 -9.21
C LEU A 107 -13.10 9.89 -8.26
N ASN A 108 -14.22 10.47 -7.84
CA ASN A 108 -15.11 9.85 -6.90
C ASN A 108 -16.54 9.83 -7.44
N LYS A 109 -16.91 8.67 -8.01
CA LYS A 109 -18.26 8.42 -8.54
C LYS A 109 -19.38 8.51 -7.48
N ASN A 110 -19.05 8.55 -6.20
CA ASN A 110 -19.97 8.65 -5.07
C ASN A 110 -19.79 9.97 -4.30
N TYR A 111 -19.11 10.96 -4.91
CA TYR A 111 -18.77 12.26 -4.32
C TYR A 111 -19.93 12.91 -3.55
N THR A 112 -21.07 13.11 -4.21
CA THR A 112 -22.24 13.79 -3.59
C THR A 112 -22.75 13.08 -2.36
N TRP A 113 -22.77 11.73 -2.38
CA TRP A 113 -23.25 10.96 -1.24
C TRP A 113 -22.27 11.08 -0.07
N GLN A 114 -20.97 10.92 -0.32
CA GLN A 114 -19.96 11.02 0.75
C GLN A 114 -19.88 12.44 1.32
N LEU A 115 -19.95 13.48 0.47
CA LEU A 115 -20.00 14.86 0.94
C LEU A 115 -21.22 15.15 1.80
N LYS A 116 -22.40 14.68 1.41
CA LYS A 116 -23.61 14.81 2.23
C LYS A 116 -23.44 14.12 3.58
N LYS A 117 -22.85 12.92 3.62
CA LYS A 117 -22.58 12.20 4.87
C LYS A 117 -21.56 12.93 5.74
N ALA A 118 -20.48 13.43 5.16
CA ALA A 118 -19.45 14.18 5.86
C ALA A 118 -20.00 15.50 6.45
N ILE A 119 -20.81 16.24 5.69
CA ILE A 119 -21.49 17.45 6.18
C ILE A 119 -22.51 17.14 7.28
N ASN A 120 -23.29 16.06 7.15
CA ASN A 120 -24.25 15.69 8.20
C ASN A 120 -23.58 15.15 9.47
N ASN A 121 -22.30 14.76 9.38
CA ASN A 121 -21.53 14.23 10.48
C ASN A 121 -20.51 15.28 10.96
N LYS A 122 -20.94 16.22 11.82
CA LYS A 122 -20.03 17.21 12.41
C LYS A 122 -18.88 16.51 13.13
N ALA A 123 -17.65 16.91 12.81
CA ALA A 123 -16.40 16.45 13.40
C ALA A 123 -15.43 17.63 13.59
N ASP A 124 -14.46 17.48 14.48
CA ASP A 124 -13.42 18.48 14.75
C ASP A 124 -12.26 18.38 13.74
N LEU A 125 -12.11 17.21 13.11
CA LEU A 125 -11.13 16.93 12.07
C LEU A 125 -11.70 15.96 11.04
N TYR A 126 -11.47 16.25 9.75
CA TYR A 126 -11.74 15.34 8.63
C TYR A 126 -10.43 14.87 8.02
N ILE A 127 -10.25 13.55 7.89
CA ILE A 127 -9.06 12.94 7.30
C ILE A 127 -9.44 12.26 6.00
N ALA A 128 -8.87 12.72 4.89
CA ALA A 128 -9.02 12.06 3.60
C ALA A 128 -7.96 10.98 3.41
N HIS A 129 -8.40 9.81 2.95
CA HIS A 129 -7.53 8.74 2.44
C HIS A 129 -7.86 8.45 0.98
N ASN A 130 -6.82 8.32 0.15
CA ASN A 130 -6.87 8.35 -1.32
C ASN A 130 -7.36 9.69 -1.89
N LEU A 131 -6.88 10.03 -3.09
CA LEU A 131 -7.17 11.34 -3.70
C LEU A 131 -8.68 11.62 -3.89
N GLY A 132 -9.49 10.58 -4.10
CA GLY A 132 -10.94 10.71 -4.25
C GLY A 132 -11.68 11.21 -3.00
N ALA A 133 -11.07 11.13 -1.81
CA ALA A 133 -11.65 11.65 -0.56
C ALA A 133 -11.23 13.10 -0.27
N LEU A 134 -10.11 13.57 -0.83
CA LEU A 134 -9.54 14.88 -0.52
C LEU A 134 -10.53 16.05 -0.72
N PRO A 135 -11.24 16.16 -1.86
CA PRO A 135 -12.25 17.21 -2.03
C PRO A 135 -13.38 17.16 -0.99
N ILE A 136 -13.76 15.95 -0.56
CA ILE A 136 -14.85 15.74 0.40
C ILE A 136 -14.45 16.24 1.78
N ALA A 137 -13.26 15.84 2.26
CA ALA A 137 -12.77 16.23 3.58
C ALA A 137 -12.61 17.75 3.69
N VAL A 138 -12.02 18.40 2.67
CA VAL A 138 -11.83 19.86 2.68
C VAL A 138 -13.17 20.62 2.64
N GLU A 139 -14.14 20.17 1.84
CA GLU A 139 -15.44 20.84 1.78
C GLU A 139 -16.27 20.64 3.05
N ALA A 140 -16.24 19.45 3.65
CA ALA A 140 -16.90 19.20 4.93
C ALA A 140 -16.25 19.99 6.08
N ALA A 141 -14.91 20.03 6.13
CA ALA A 141 -14.17 20.79 7.13
C ALA A 141 -14.45 22.30 7.00
N LYS A 142 -14.48 22.83 5.77
CA LYS A 142 -14.86 24.23 5.52
C LYS A 142 -16.28 24.53 6.01
N TYR A 143 -17.24 23.62 5.81
CA TYR A 143 -18.62 23.80 6.26
C TYR A 143 -18.73 23.86 7.79
N HIS A 144 -17.93 23.07 8.51
CA HIS A 144 -17.97 22.99 9.98
C HIS A 144 -16.93 23.85 10.69
N HIS A 145 -16.10 24.61 9.95
CA HIS A 145 -14.93 25.29 10.50
C HIS A 145 -14.01 24.35 11.28
N ALA A 146 -13.81 23.14 10.76
CA ALA A 146 -13.01 22.08 11.35
C ALA A 146 -11.63 21.96 10.68
N TYR A 147 -10.72 21.19 11.29
CA TYR A 147 -9.45 20.85 10.66
C TYR A 147 -9.65 19.84 9.52
N VAL A 148 -8.69 19.82 8.60
CA VAL A 148 -8.62 18.83 7.53
C VAL A 148 -7.20 18.33 7.32
N GLY A 149 -7.07 17.01 7.20
CA GLY A 149 -5.86 16.30 6.86
C GLY A 149 -6.00 15.45 5.60
N PHE A 150 -4.87 15.16 4.98
CA PHE A 150 -4.79 14.18 3.90
C PHE A 150 -3.62 13.23 4.14
N ASP A 151 -3.89 11.94 4.07
CA ASP A 151 -2.86 10.90 4.04
C ASP A 151 -2.64 10.43 2.60
N ALA A 152 -1.54 10.88 2.00
CA ALA A 152 -1.14 10.51 0.65
C ALA A 152 -0.43 9.15 0.65
N GLU A 153 -1.22 8.10 0.49
CA GLU A 153 -0.76 6.71 0.45
C GLU A 153 0.18 6.43 -0.73
N ASP A 154 -0.05 7.15 -1.83
CA ASP A 154 0.69 7.09 -3.07
C ASP A 154 0.96 8.50 -3.59
N TYR A 155 1.89 8.63 -4.54
CA TYR A 155 2.07 9.84 -5.31
C TYR A 155 1.02 9.94 -6.42
N HIS A 156 -0.18 10.40 -6.04
CA HIS A 156 -1.40 10.23 -6.84
C HIS A 156 -1.33 10.81 -8.26
N ARG A 157 -0.70 11.97 -8.49
CA ARG A 157 -0.55 12.51 -9.86
C ARG A 157 0.18 11.59 -10.82
N HIS A 158 1.15 10.81 -10.34
CA HIS A 158 1.92 9.85 -11.14
C HIS A 158 1.72 8.39 -10.66
N GLU A 159 0.55 8.09 -10.10
CA GLU A 159 0.25 6.76 -9.54
C GLU A 159 0.14 5.69 -10.62
N ILE A 160 -0.49 6.03 -11.76
CA ILE A 160 -0.76 5.06 -12.83
C ILE A 160 -0.02 5.37 -14.14
N THR A 161 0.54 6.57 -14.30
CA THR A 161 1.11 7.02 -15.56
C THR A 161 2.14 8.14 -15.38
N ASN A 162 3.17 8.11 -16.23
CA ASN A 162 4.15 9.19 -16.39
C ASN A 162 3.73 10.22 -17.46
N ASP A 163 2.71 9.89 -18.27
CA ASP A 163 2.19 10.79 -19.29
C ASP A 163 1.43 11.97 -18.65
N ILE A 164 2.08 13.13 -18.65
CA ILE A 164 1.55 14.40 -18.12
C ILE A 164 0.39 14.96 -18.94
N TYR A 165 0.15 14.43 -20.14
CA TYR A 165 -1.00 14.81 -20.98
C TYR A 165 -2.19 13.87 -20.80
N SER A 166 -2.00 12.76 -20.09
CA SER A 166 -3.08 11.83 -19.80
C SER A 166 -4.18 12.51 -18.98
N VAL A 167 -5.44 12.17 -19.28
CA VAL A 167 -6.61 12.68 -18.54
C VAL A 167 -6.49 12.37 -17.05
N HIS A 168 -5.92 11.21 -16.69
CA HIS A 168 -5.71 10.83 -15.30
C HIS A 168 -4.75 11.77 -14.57
N TYR A 169 -3.57 12.03 -15.14
CA TYR A 169 -2.61 12.97 -14.57
C TYR A 169 -3.22 14.35 -14.38
N ILE A 170 -3.90 14.88 -15.41
CA ILE A 170 -4.49 16.22 -15.37
C ILE A 170 -5.57 16.32 -14.28
N ILE A 171 -6.45 15.33 -14.16
CA ILE A 171 -7.48 15.30 -13.11
C ILE A 171 -6.82 15.32 -11.72
N ASN A 172 -5.84 14.46 -11.51
CA ASN A 172 -5.21 14.32 -10.20
C ASN A 172 -4.46 15.60 -9.82
N LYS A 173 -3.69 16.15 -10.76
CA LYS A 173 -2.99 17.43 -10.59
C LYS A 173 -3.93 18.57 -10.23
N ILE A 174 -5.04 18.75 -10.96
CA ILE A 174 -6.00 19.84 -10.68
C ILE A 174 -6.58 19.72 -9.26
N ILE A 175 -6.88 18.49 -8.83
CA ILE A 175 -7.45 18.24 -7.51
C ILE A 175 -6.41 18.50 -6.42
N GLU A 176 -5.21 17.97 -6.56
CA GLU A 176 -4.12 18.22 -5.62
C GLU A 176 -3.79 19.72 -5.53
N ASP A 177 -3.58 20.40 -6.66
CA ASP A 177 -3.22 21.83 -6.70
C ASP A 177 -4.27 22.72 -6.04
N TYR A 178 -5.54 22.35 -6.14
CA TYR A 178 -6.62 23.14 -5.55
C TYR A 178 -6.85 22.84 -4.07
N TYR A 179 -6.66 21.59 -3.63
CA TYR A 179 -7.08 21.15 -2.29
C TYR A 179 -5.92 21.01 -1.30
N ILE A 180 -4.72 20.60 -1.72
CA ILE A 180 -3.57 20.43 -0.81
C ILE A 180 -3.18 21.74 -0.10
N PRO A 181 -3.18 22.92 -0.76
CA PRO A 181 -2.89 24.18 -0.07
C PRO A 181 -3.87 24.57 1.05
N LYS A 182 -4.99 23.85 1.21
CA LYS A 182 -6.03 24.11 2.22
C LYS A 182 -5.95 23.17 3.42
N LEU A 183 -4.98 22.26 3.42
CA LEU A 183 -4.81 21.27 4.47
C LEU A 183 -4.17 21.87 5.72
N ASN A 184 -4.58 21.38 6.88
CA ASN A 184 -3.89 21.65 8.14
C ASN A 184 -2.70 20.70 8.35
N TYR A 185 -2.76 19.50 7.79
CA TYR A 185 -1.60 18.61 7.70
C TYR A 185 -1.68 17.71 6.46
N LEU A 186 -0.50 17.28 6.00
CA LEU A 186 -0.33 16.32 4.92
C LEU A 186 0.66 15.25 5.39
N THR A 187 0.28 13.98 5.29
CA THR A 187 1.19 12.85 5.52
C THR A 187 1.43 12.09 4.23
N GLY A 188 2.57 11.39 4.15
CA GLY A 188 2.90 10.53 3.01
C GLY A 188 3.49 9.20 3.44
N ALA A 189 3.23 8.16 2.63
CA ALA A 189 3.58 6.77 2.98
C ALA A 189 5.05 6.38 2.83
N SER A 190 5.89 7.23 2.24
CA SER A 190 7.34 7.04 2.14
C SER A 190 8.10 8.37 2.10
N PRO A 191 9.39 8.39 2.44
CA PRO A 191 10.22 9.59 2.37
C PRO A 191 10.21 10.26 0.99
N LEU A 192 10.30 9.47 -0.09
CA LEU A 192 10.36 10.02 -1.44
C LEU A 192 9.00 10.51 -1.95
N ILE A 193 7.89 9.92 -1.50
CA ILE A 193 6.54 10.47 -1.76
C ILE A 193 6.41 11.83 -1.08
N VAL A 194 6.78 11.93 0.19
CA VAL A 194 6.76 13.20 0.94
C VAL A 194 7.64 14.25 0.28
N ASN A 195 8.83 13.88 -0.18
CA ASN A 195 9.71 14.82 -0.91
C ASN A 195 9.05 15.36 -2.19
N LYS A 196 8.34 14.53 -2.97
CA LYS A 196 7.60 15.01 -4.14
C LYS A 196 6.48 15.97 -3.76
N TYR A 197 5.70 15.66 -2.73
CA TYR A 197 4.66 16.58 -2.25
C TYR A 197 5.25 17.87 -1.69
N ALA A 198 6.39 17.83 -1.00
CA ALA A 198 7.08 19.02 -0.49
C ALA A 198 7.59 19.93 -1.62
N GLN A 199 8.06 19.35 -2.73
CA GLN A 199 8.46 20.10 -3.92
C GLN A 199 7.30 20.85 -4.56
N HIS A 200 6.12 20.22 -4.64
CA HIS A 200 4.92 20.85 -5.21
C HIS A 200 4.23 21.81 -4.23
N TYR A 201 4.27 21.51 -2.94
CA TYR A 201 3.52 22.18 -1.88
C TYR A 201 4.39 22.44 -0.64
N PRO A 202 5.41 23.30 -0.73
CA PRO A 202 6.34 23.53 0.38
C PRO A 202 5.64 24.07 1.64
N GLN A 203 4.55 24.83 1.47
CA GLN A 203 3.77 25.39 2.57
C GLN A 203 2.96 24.34 3.35
N SER A 204 2.70 23.17 2.76
CA SER A 204 1.96 22.09 3.41
C SER A 204 2.82 21.26 4.36
N ALA A 205 4.14 21.45 4.37
CA ALA A 205 5.11 20.77 5.24
C ALA A 205 4.80 19.27 5.46
N PRO A 206 4.72 18.46 4.38
CA PRO A 206 4.29 17.08 4.48
C PRO A 206 5.22 16.26 5.38
N THR A 207 4.63 15.37 6.18
CA THR A 207 5.36 14.53 7.14
C THR A 207 5.32 13.07 6.74
N VAL A 208 6.43 12.35 6.91
CA VAL A 208 6.49 10.91 6.62
C VAL A 208 5.80 10.13 7.72
N ILE A 209 4.80 9.33 7.34
CA ILE A 209 4.22 8.26 8.15
C ILE A 209 4.30 6.98 7.33
N ASN A 210 5.34 6.16 7.54
CA ASN A 210 5.59 5.00 6.68
C ASN A 210 4.43 3.99 6.72
N ASN A 211 4.20 3.26 5.62
CA ASN A 211 3.18 2.19 5.59
C ASN A 211 3.63 0.88 6.25
N VAL A 212 4.16 0.99 7.46
CA VAL A 212 4.69 -0.12 8.26
C VAL A 212 3.58 -0.89 8.98
N PHE A 213 3.90 -2.08 9.47
CA PHE A 213 2.98 -2.94 10.21
C PHE A 213 3.38 -3.05 11.68
N SER A 214 2.48 -3.58 12.51
CA SER A 214 2.72 -3.74 13.95
C SER A 214 3.92 -4.64 14.25
N ILE A 215 4.70 -4.27 15.26
CA ILE A 215 5.80 -5.08 15.78
C ILE A 215 5.33 -6.41 16.37
N GLN A 216 4.03 -6.55 16.67
CA GLN A 216 3.44 -7.81 17.13
C GLN A 216 3.57 -8.92 16.07
N ASN A 217 3.74 -8.54 14.80
CA ASN A 217 3.99 -9.49 13.71
C ASN A 217 5.46 -9.94 13.61
N LEU A 218 6.36 -9.44 14.46
CA LEU A 218 7.77 -9.78 14.43
C LEU A 218 7.98 -11.29 14.66
N GLN A 219 8.65 -11.94 13.72
CA GLN A 219 9.03 -13.35 13.80
C GLN A 219 10.51 -13.48 14.15
N LYS A 220 10.91 -14.66 14.62
CA LYS A 220 12.33 -14.99 14.83
C LYS A 220 12.98 -15.37 13.50
N ALA A 221 14.15 -14.80 13.21
CA ALA A 221 14.96 -15.20 12.06
C ALA A 221 15.36 -16.68 12.19
N SER A 222 15.01 -17.46 11.17
CA SER A 222 15.43 -18.87 11.06
C SER A 222 16.91 -18.97 10.65
N ASN A 223 17.65 -19.83 11.35
CA ASN A 223 19.05 -20.16 11.06
C ASN A 223 19.20 -21.64 10.64
N ASN A 224 18.70 -21.98 9.45
CA ASN A 224 18.88 -23.32 8.88
C ASN A 224 20.04 -23.32 7.89
N GLN A 225 21.24 -23.66 8.35
CA GLN A 225 22.44 -23.66 7.51
C GLN A 225 22.45 -24.80 6.47
N LEU A 226 21.76 -25.91 6.74
CA LEU A 226 21.75 -27.12 5.89
C LEU A 226 20.56 -27.20 4.93
N ALA A 227 19.61 -26.27 5.03
CA ALA A 227 18.42 -26.26 4.17
C ALA A 227 18.72 -25.62 2.80
N PRO A 228 17.91 -25.91 1.77
CA PRO A 228 17.94 -25.16 0.52
C PRO A 228 17.82 -23.65 0.78
N LEU A 229 18.54 -22.84 0.00
CA LEU A 229 18.33 -21.39 0.01
C LEU A 229 16.92 -21.12 -0.54
N SER A 230 16.07 -20.46 0.25
CA SER A 230 14.66 -20.28 -0.09
C SER A 230 14.31 -18.82 -0.35
N LEU A 231 13.73 -18.57 -1.52
CA LEU A 231 13.25 -17.27 -1.97
C LEU A 231 11.74 -17.22 -1.80
N PHE A 232 11.22 -16.11 -1.28
CA PHE A 232 9.80 -15.95 -1.00
C PHE A 232 9.28 -14.67 -1.63
N TRP A 233 8.19 -14.79 -2.39
CA TRP A 233 7.44 -13.66 -2.95
C TRP A 233 5.95 -13.86 -2.68
N PHE A 234 5.24 -12.78 -2.32
CA PHE A 234 3.81 -12.85 -2.11
C PHE A 234 3.03 -11.70 -2.76
N SER A 235 1.78 -11.98 -3.11
CA SER A 235 0.79 -11.01 -3.58
C SER A 235 -0.61 -11.61 -3.48
N GLN A 236 -1.66 -10.80 -3.60
CA GLN A 236 -3.03 -11.32 -3.76
C GLN A 236 -3.17 -12.13 -5.05
N THR A 237 -2.45 -11.74 -6.09
CA THR A 237 -2.40 -12.43 -7.38
C THR A 237 -0.96 -12.55 -7.83
N ILE A 238 -0.55 -13.78 -8.16
CA ILE A 238 0.66 -14.09 -8.90
C ILE A 238 0.31 -13.94 -10.38
N GLY A 239 1.11 -13.16 -11.10
CA GLY A 239 0.90 -12.93 -12.52
C GLY A 239 2.18 -12.42 -13.15
N LYS A 240 2.15 -12.38 -14.48
CA LYS A 240 3.24 -11.87 -15.32
C LYS A 240 3.59 -10.43 -14.95
N ASP A 241 4.75 -10.00 -15.40
CA ASP A 241 5.15 -8.61 -15.32
C ASP A 241 5.35 -8.11 -13.86
N ARG A 242 5.70 -9.03 -12.96
CA ARG A 242 5.96 -8.78 -11.53
C ARG A 242 7.44 -8.93 -11.16
N GLY A 243 8.31 -9.10 -12.15
CA GLY A 243 9.76 -9.29 -11.96
C GLY A 243 10.16 -10.73 -11.60
N LEU A 244 9.19 -11.65 -11.55
CA LEU A 244 9.43 -13.07 -11.26
C LEU A 244 10.22 -13.76 -12.38
N GLU A 245 10.11 -13.24 -13.61
CA GLU A 245 10.81 -13.72 -14.78
C GLU A 245 12.33 -13.65 -14.60
N ASP A 246 12.86 -12.51 -14.13
CA ASP A 246 14.29 -12.34 -13.81
C ASP A 246 14.77 -13.41 -12.81
N VAL A 247 13.96 -13.69 -11.79
CA VAL A 247 14.28 -14.68 -10.75
C VAL A 247 14.32 -16.08 -11.34
N ILE A 248 13.35 -16.45 -12.17
CA ILE A 248 13.32 -17.77 -12.81
C ILE A 248 14.51 -17.93 -13.77
N HIS A 249 14.86 -16.89 -14.52
CA HIS A 249 16.05 -16.90 -15.38
C HIS A 249 17.34 -17.07 -14.57
N ALA A 250 17.49 -16.36 -13.45
CA ALA A 250 18.62 -16.54 -12.54
C ALA A 250 18.70 -17.97 -11.96
N LEU A 251 17.55 -18.58 -11.64
CA LEU A 251 17.50 -19.96 -11.16
C LEU A 251 17.88 -20.99 -12.23
N ASN A 252 17.64 -20.71 -13.51
CA ASN A 252 18.10 -21.55 -14.62
C ASN A 252 19.64 -21.51 -14.75
N GLU A 253 20.28 -20.36 -14.50
CA GLU A 253 21.76 -20.27 -14.46
C GLU A 253 22.38 -20.94 -13.21
N LEU A 254 21.56 -21.14 -12.17
CA LEU A 254 21.91 -21.80 -10.91
C LEU A 254 21.34 -23.22 -10.84
N GLU A 255 21.32 -23.93 -11.98
CA GLU A 255 20.61 -25.19 -12.12
C GLU A 255 21.07 -26.28 -11.13
N TYR A 256 22.37 -26.35 -10.83
CA TYR A 256 22.92 -27.34 -9.90
C TYR A 256 22.85 -26.92 -8.43
N GLU A 257 22.46 -25.68 -8.15
CA GLU A 257 22.41 -25.14 -6.80
C GLU A 257 21.08 -25.46 -6.10
N ASN A 258 21.18 -25.67 -4.78
CA ASN A 258 20.04 -26.01 -3.93
C ASN A 258 19.24 -24.76 -3.53
N ILE A 259 18.50 -24.18 -4.49
CA ILE A 259 17.69 -22.98 -4.33
C ILE A 259 16.24 -23.26 -4.70
N LYS A 260 15.29 -22.76 -3.90
CA LYS A 260 13.85 -22.86 -4.13
C LYS A 260 13.20 -21.48 -4.18
N LEU A 261 12.21 -21.31 -5.04
CA LEU A 261 11.34 -20.15 -5.12
C LEU A 261 9.92 -20.53 -4.69
N ILE A 262 9.39 -19.78 -3.73
CA ILE A 262 8.06 -19.95 -3.19
C ILE A 262 7.24 -18.71 -3.53
N LEU A 263 6.11 -18.92 -4.19
CA LEU A 263 5.18 -17.88 -4.61
C LEU A 263 3.84 -18.05 -3.87
N LEU A 264 3.49 -17.06 -3.05
CA LEU A 264 2.22 -17.04 -2.34
C LEU A 264 1.24 -16.10 -3.04
N GLY A 265 0.09 -16.61 -3.49
CA GLY A 265 -0.99 -15.82 -4.07
C GLY A 265 -1.92 -16.61 -4.98
N ASN A 266 -3.02 -15.97 -5.41
CA ASN A 266 -3.91 -16.58 -6.39
C ASN A 266 -3.24 -16.60 -7.76
N ILE A 267 -3.31 -17.71 -8.47
CA ILE A 267 -2.71 -17.87 -9.80
C ILE A 267 -3.70 -18.56 -10.73
N SER A 268 -3.77 -18.08 -11.97
CA SER A 268 -4.54 -18.77 -13.02
C SER A 268 -3.73 -19.96 -13.55
N ASP A 269 -4.41 -20.98 -14.08
CA ASP A 269 -3.70 -22.10 -14.72
C ASP A 269 -2.79 -21.62 -15.85
N ALA A 270 -3.24 -20.65 -16.65
CA ALA A 270 -2.45 -20.07 -17.73
C ALA A 270 -1.14 -19.42 -17.24
N ASP A 271 -1.20 -18.65 -16.15
CA ASP A 271 -0.01 -18.02 -15.58
C ASP A 271 0.90 -19.06 -14.90
N LYS A 272 0.31 -20.09 -14.28
CA LYS A 272 1.07 -21.20 -13.69
C LYS A 272 1.86 -21.96 -14.76
N TYR A 273 1.22 -22.31 -15.88
CA TYR A 273 1.90 -22.95 -17.01
C TYR A 273 2.97 -22.04 -17.63
N TYR A 274 2.70 -20.72 -17.71
CA TYR A 274 3.69 -19.76 -18.20
C TYR A 274 4.96 -19.79 -17.34
N PHE A 275 4.85 -19.67 -16.02
CA PHE A 275 6.02 -19.67 -15.13
C PHE A 275 6.74 -21.03 -15.11
N LEU A 276 6.00 -22.13 -15.13
CA LEU A 276 6.60 -23.46 -15.25
C LEU A 276 7.34 -23.64 -16.59
N GLY A 277 6.81 -23.07 -17.68
CA GLY A 277 7.43 -23.10 -19.00
C GLY A 277 8.70 -22.24 -19.14
N LEU A 278 8.94 -21.30 -18.21
CA LEU A 278 10.19 -20.54 -18.15
C LEU A 278 11.35 -21.35 -17.54
N LEU A 279 11.06 -22.45 -16.84
CA LEU A 279 12.09 -23.36 -16.34
C LEU A 279 12.68 -24.17 -17.50
N SER A 280 14.01 -24.32 -17.53
CA SER A 280 14.70 -25.08 -18.59
C SER A 280 14.17 -26.52 -18.73
N PRO A 281 14.03 -27.10 -19.94
CA PRO A 281 13.57 -28.48 -20.12
C PRO A 281 14.57 -29.54 -19.61
N MET A 282 15.84 -29.17 -19.40
CA MET A 282 16.83 -30.01 -18.70
C MET A 282 16.59 -30.04 -17.17
N ASN A 283 15.69 -29.18 -16.69
CA ASN A 283 15.34 -28.97 -15.29
C ASN A 283 14.15 -29.86 -14.90
N LEU A 284 14.40 -31.17 -14.75
CA LEU A 284 13.52 -32.01 -13.93
C LEU A 284 13.63 -31.52 -12.49
N LYS A 285 12.77 -30.57 -12.08
CA LYS A 285 12.13 -30.53 -10.75
C LYS A 285 11.17 -29.34 -10.62
N ALA A 286 9.88 -29.67 -10.66
CA ALA A 286 8.84 -28.85 -10.05
C ALA A 286 9.19 -28.44 -8.59
N ASP A 287 10.07 -29.19 -7.92
CA ASP A 287 10.54 -28.94 -6.56
C ASP A 287 11.26 -27.60 -6.35
N LYS A 288 11.72 -26.92 -7.41
CA LYS A 288 12.34 -25.57 -7.31
C LYS A 288 11.32 -24.44 -7.27
N LEU A 289 10.08 -24.66 -7.72
CA LEU A 289 9.04 -23.64 -7.77
C LEU A 289 7.78 -24.11 -7.07
N GLU A 290 7.48 -23.52 -5.92
CA GLU A 290 6.33 -23.84 -5.10
C GLU A 290 5.28 -22.71 -5.17
N PHE A 291 4.00 -23.10 -5.24
CA PHE A 291 2.87 -22.17 -5.21
C PHE A 291 2.04 -22.41 -3.95
N ILE A 292 1.81 -21.35 -3.18
CA ILE A 292 0.97 -21.36 -1.98
C ILE A 292 -0.26 -20.49 -2.24
N ASN A 293 -1.44 -20.98 -1.86
CA ASN A 293 -2.68 -20.22 -1.97
C ASN A 293 -2.65 -18.96 -1.10
N THR A 294 -3.49 -17.97 -1.40
CA THR A 294 -3.62 -16.79 -0.53
C THR A 294 -4.00 -17.18 0.89
N VAL A 295 -3.39 -16.50 1.86
CA VAL A 295 -3.63 -16.69 3.29
C VAL A 295 -4.21 -15.43 3.92
N GLN A 296 -4.70 -15.55 5.15
CA GLN A 296 -5.05 -14.38 5.95
C GLN A 296 -3.78 -13.59 6.33
N GLU A 297 -3.91 -12.28 6.50
CA GLU A 297 -2.76 -11.39 6.78
C GLU A 297 -1.96 -11.82 8.02
N ASN A 298 -2.63 -12.28 9.07
CA ASN A 298 -1.98 -12.77 10.29
C ASN A 298 -1.14 -14.04 10.10
N GLN A 299 -1.40 -14.84 9.04
CA GLN A 299 -0.63 -16.04 8.71
C GLN A 299 0.57 -15.74 7.82
N LEU A 300 0.60 -14.57 7.18
CA LEU A 300 1.64 -14.21 6.23
C LEU A 300 3.03 -14.18 6.89
N TYR A 301 3.15 -13.57 8.08
CA TYR A 301 4.45 -13.41 8.74
C TYR A 301 5.04 -14.74 9.20
N PRO A 302 4.31 -15.63 9.93
CA PRO A 302 4.83 -16.95 10.29
C PRO A 302 5.18 -17.83 9.09
N ILE A 303 4.46 -17.70 7.97
CA ILE A 303 4.79 -18.40 6.72
C ILE A 303 6.09 -17.83 6.13
N ALA A 304 6.15 -16.51 5.96
CA ALA A 304 7.32 -15.83 5.40
C ALA A 304 8.60 -16.15 6.18
N ALA A 305 8.53 -16.19 7.51
CA ALA A 305 9.65 -16.45 8.41
C ALA A 305 10.31 -17.84 8.26
N GLN A 306 9.65 -18.77 7.55
CA GLN A 306 10.22 -20.08 7.22
C GLN A 306 11.27 -20.00 6.10
N TYR A 307 11.33 -18.87 5.38
CA TYR A 307 12.19 -18.71 4.22
C TYR A 307 13.40 -17.80 4.49
N ASP A 308 14.30 -17.72 3.50
CA ASP A 308 15.56 -17.02 3.64
C ASP A 308 15.54 -15.59 3.12
N ILE A 309 15.05 -15.43 1.89
CA ILE A 309 15.14 -14.17 1.15
C ILE A 309 13.76 -13.73 0.69
N GLY A 310 13.36 -12.53 1.08
CA GLY A 310 12.17 -11.86 0.58
C GLY A 310 12.47 -11.09 -0.70
N LEU A 311 11.64 -11.28 -1.73
CA LEU A 311 11.83 -10.67 -3.04
C LEU A 311 10.97 -9.40 -3.19
N VAL A 312 11.61 -8.24 -3.30
CA VAL A 312 10.95 -6.93 -3.50
C VAL A 312 11.16 -6.48 -4.95
N LEU A 313 10.28 -6.94 -5.84
CA LEU A 313 10.48 -6.88 -7.30
C LEU A 313 9.66 -5.79 -7.98
N GLU A 314 9.77 -4.56 -7.49
CA GLU A 314 8.97 -3.45 -8.02
C GLU A 314 9.56 -2.89 -9.33
N ARG A 315 8.71 -2.32 -10.18
CA ARG A 315 9.12 -1.63 -11.42
C ARG A 315 9.41 -0.16 -11.15
N LYS A 316 10.24 0.48 -11.97
CA LYS A 316 10.46 1.93 -11.93
C LYS A 316 9.27 2.75 -12.45
N GLU A 317 8.40 2.16 -13.28
CA GLU A 317 7.31 2.91 -13.90
C GLU A 317 5.91 2.41 -13.50
N PRO A 318 4.96 3.34 -13.25
CA PRO A 318 5.11 4.81 -13.24
C PRO A 318 5.92 5.31 -12.03
N GLU A 319 6.24 6.62 -12.00
CA GLU A 319 7.12 7.23 -10.99
C GLU A 319 6.71 6.89 -9.54
N ASN A 320 5.41 6.74 -9.24
CA ASN A 320 4.97 6.26 -7.94
C ASN A 320 5.66 4.96 -7.51
N LYS A 321 5.81 3.98 -8.41
CA LYS A 321 6.48 2.70 -8.10
C LYS A 321 7.99 2.85 -7.89
N ASN A 322 8.61 3.88 -8.48
CA ASN A 322 10.00 4.21 -8.24
C ASN A 322 10.25 4.74 -6.82
N ILE A 323 9.28 5.48 -6.27
CA ILE A 323 9.44 6.26 -5.04
C ILE A 323 8.65 5.70 -3.83
N CYS A 324 7.74 4.76 -4.04
CA CYS A 324 7.02 4.11 -2.97
C CYS A 324 7.86 3.00 -2.31
N LEU A 325 7.70 2.84 -0.99
CA LEU A 325 8.17 1.66 -0.29
C LEU A 325 7.00 0.67 -0.23
N SER A 326 7.13 -0.46 -0.92
CA SER A 326 6.06 -1.45 -0.94
C SER A 326 5.95 -2.17 0.39
N ASN A 327 4.72 -2.58 0.72
CA ASN A 327 4.40 -3.33 1.93
C ASN A 327 5.30 -4.56 2.12
N LYS A 328 5.71 -5.22 1.02
CA LYS A 328 6.59 -6.40 1.08
C LYS A 328 7.90 -6.11 1.79
N SER A 329 8.48 -4.92 1.54
CA SER A 329 9.72 -4.49 2.19
C SER A 329 9.57 -4.54 3.70
N PHE A 330 8.49 -3.96 4.24
CA PHE A 330 8.23 -3.96 5.69
C PHE A 330 7.81 -5.33 6.23
N THR A 331 7.05 -6.11 5.45
CA THR A 331 6.68 -7.48 5.81
C THR A 331 7.92 -8.36 5.99
N TYR A 332 8.89 -8.28 5.08
CA TYR A 332 10.10 -9.09 5.16
C TYR A 332 11.02 -8.70 6.31
N LEU A 333 11.08 -7.40 6.66
CA LEU A 333 11.77 -6.98 7.88
C LEU A 333 11.15 -7.63 9.13
N LEU A 334 9.81 -7.60 9.26
CA LEU A 334 9.11 -8.22 10.39
C LEU A 334 9.20 -9.75 10.38
N ALA A 335 9.23 -10.38 9.20
CA ALA A 335 9.42 -11.82 9.08
C ALA A 335 10.88 -12.26 9.33
N GLY A 336 11.83 -11.32 9.46
CA GLY A 336 13.24 -11.62 9.66
C GLY A 336 13.90 -12.21 8.41
N LEU A 337 13.53 -11.73 7.23
CA LEU A 337 14.07 -12.16 5.95
C LEU A 337 15.11 -11.15 5.45
N THR A 338 16.17 -11.67 4.83
CA THR A 338 17.06 -10.86 4.00
C THR A 338 16.29 -10.40 2.76
N THR A 339 16.49 -9.17 2.29
CA THR A 339 15.80 -8.71 1.08
C THR A 339 16.70 -8.76 -0.15
N ILE A 340 16.16 -9.23 -1.27
CA ILE A 340 16.70 -8.90 -2.59
C ILE A 340 15.67 -8.04 -3.31
N SER A 341 16.12 -6.86 -3.72
CA SER A 341 15.28 -5.76 -4.15
C SER A 341 15.66 -5.29 -5.55
N THR A 342 14.68 -4.87 -6.35
CA THR A 342 14.96 -4.19 -7.61
C THR A 342 15.45 -2.76 -7.36
N ASP A 343 16.17 -2.18 -8.31
CA ASP A 343 16.77 -0.86 -8.15
C ASP A 343 15.77 0.30 -8.29
N THR A 344 14.75 0.39 -7.43
CA THR A 344 13.93 1.61 -7.35
C THR A 344 14.59 2.66 -6.47
N ALA A 345 14.28 3.94 -6.69
CA ALA A 345 14.83 5.03 -5.87
C ALA A 345 14.52 4.83 -4.37
N ALA A 346 13.30 4.37 -4.05
CA ALA A 346 12.89 4.09 -2.67
C ALA A 346 13.66 2.91 -2.05
N GLN A 347 13.84 1.83 -2.79
CA GLN A 347 14.58 0.65 -2.31
C GLN A 347 16.07 0.95 -2.14
N ARG A 348 16.64 1.74 -3.05
CA ARG A 348 18.01 2.25 -2.93
C ARG A 348 18.20 3.12 -1.69
N LEU A 349 17.28 4.05 -1.43
CA LEU A 349 17.32 4.88 -0.22
C LEU A 349 17.21 4.01 1.05
N MET A 350 16.26 3.08 1.07
CA MET A 350 16.06 2.18 2.22
C MET A 350 17.30 1.32 2.48
N LEU A 351 17.95 0.78 1.45
CA LEU A 351 19.17 -0.01 1.64
C LEU A 351 20.37 0.85 2.06
N ALA A 352 20.48 2.08 1.54
CA ALA A 352 21.55 3.01 1.92
C ALA A 352 21.45 3.45 3.39
N GLU A 353 20.24 3.66 3.90
CA GLU A 353 20.00 4.01 5.31
C GLU A 353 20.14 2.83 6.27
N ASN A 354 19.99 1.60 5.77
CA ASN A 354 19.99 0.38 6.57
C ASN A 354 20.93 -0.66 5.93
N PRO A 355 22.25 -0.39 5.89
CA PRO A 355 23.19 -1.32 5.29
C PRO A 355 23.14 -2.65 6.04
N GLY A 356 22.97 -3.74 5.31
CA GLY A 356 22.94 -5.09 5.88
C GLY A 356 21.58 -5.77 5.86
N ILE A 357 20.47 -5.11 5.51
CA ILE A 357 19.16 -5.78 5.38
C ILE A 357 19.03 -6.65 4.11
N GLY A 358 19.93 -6.46 3.14
CA GLY A 358 19.76 -7.07 1.83
C GLY A 358 20.71 -6.59 0.74
N LYS A 359 20.32 -6.88 -0.51
CA LYS A 359 21.02 -6.47 -1.73
C LYS A 359 20.04 -5.95 -2.78
N ILE A 360 20.57 -5.20 -3.73
CA ILE A 360 19.80 -4.57 -4.81
C ILE A 360 20.36 -4.97 -6.18
N TYR A 361 19.49 -5.14 -7.17
CA TYR A 361 19.88 -5.40 -8.57
C TYR A 361 19.00 -4.61 -9.54
N GLN A 362 19.47 -4.37 -10.75
CA GLN A 362 18.66 -3.70 -11.78
C GLN A 362 17.71 -4.70 -12.44
N THR A 363 16.46 -4.31 -12.71
CA THR A 363 15.53 -5.15 -13.47
C THR A 363 16.13 -5.53 -14.82
N GLY A 364 16.09 -6.80 -15.17
CA GLY A 364 16.73 -7.37 -16.36
C GLY A 364 18.22 -7.70 -16.21
N ASP A 365 18.88 -7.28 -15.13
CA ASP A 365 20.27 -7.67 -14.83
C ASP A 365 20.30 -9.00 -14.06
N ILE A 366 20.08 -10.07 -14.82
CA ILE A 366 20.06 -11.45 -14.31
C ILE A 366 21.41 -11.83 -13.68
N GLN A 367 22.52 -11.35 -14.24
CA GLN A 367 23.87 -11.68 -13.76
C GLN A 367 24.12 -11.15 -12.34
N THR A 368 23.74 -9.90 -12.06
CA THR A 368 23.83 -9.36 -10.71
C THR A 368 22.95 -10.13 -9.72
N LEU A 369 21.74 -10.53 -10.14
CA LEU A 369 20.87 -11.37 -9.30
C LEU A 369 21.51 -12.74 -9.01
N VAL A 370 22.08 -13.40 -10.01
CA VAL A 370 22.84 -14.66 -9.87
C VAL A 370 23.99 -14.50 -8.89
N LEU A 371 24.77 -13.42 -8.98
CA LEU A 371 25.86 -13.12 -8.05
C LEU A 371 25.37 -12.95 -6.61
N HIS A 372 24.26 -12.25 -6.40
CA HIS A 372 23.69 -12.05 -5.07
C HIS A 372 23.19 -13.36 -4.45
N LEU A 373 22.53 -14.21 -5.25
CA LEU A 373 22.07 -15.52 -4.82
C LEU A 373 23.25 -16.44 -4.47
N LYS A 374 24.28 -16.50 -5.32
CA LYS A 374 25.52 -17.25 -5.04
C LYS A 374 26.22 -16.76 -3.78
N PHE A 375 26.25 -15.44 -3.56
CA PHE A 375 26.83 -14.87 -2.35
C PHE A 375 26.14 -15.43 -1.10
N TYR A 376 24.81 -15.36 -1.01
CA TYR A 376 24.09 -15.86 0.18
C TYR A 376 24.08 -17.39 0.29
N LEU A 377 24.15 -18.10 -0.82
CA LEU A 377 24.32 -19.54 -0.83
C LEU A 377 25.67 -19.95 -0.20
N ASN A 378 26.74 -19.27 -0.60
CA ASN A 378 28.11 -19.58 -0.17
C ASN A 378 28.48 -18.95 1.18
N ASN A 379 27.71 -17.97 1.67
CA ASN A 379 27.96 -17.24 2.91
C ASN A 379 26.71 -17.25 3.80
N ARG A 380 26.34 -18.43 4.33
CA ARG A 380 25.12 -18.59 5.17
C ARG A 380 25.17 -17.76 6.46
N ASP A 381 26.35 -17.50 7.02
CA ASP A 381 26.49 -16.60 8.17
C ASP A 381 26.16 -15.15 7.82
N GLU A 382 26.54 -14.68 6.63
CA GLU A 382 26.18 -13.35 6.14
C GLU A 382 24.68 -13.22 5.87
N LEU A 383 24.07 -14.27 5.31
CA LEU A 383 22.61 -14.34 5.17
C LEU A 383 21.94 -14.23 6.55
N TYR A 384 22.40 -14.98 7.55
CA TYR A 384 21.83 -14.94 8.88
C TYR A 384 22.03 -13.58 9.56
N ARG A 385 23.21 -12.96 9.45
CA ARG A 385 23.47 -11.59 9.91
C ARG A 385 22.48 -10.60 9.27
N SER A 386 22.27 -10.70 7.97
CA SER A 386 21.32 -9.85 7.24
C SER A 386 19.88 -10.03 7.73
N LYS A 387 19.45 -11.27 8.03
CA LYS A 387 18.16 -11.52 8.69
C LYS A 387 18.05 -10.87 10.07
N LEU A 388 19.12 -10.92 10.88
CA LEU A 388 19.14 -10.29 12.21
C LEU A 388 19.04 -8.76 12.10
N GLU A 389 19.74 -8.15 11.14
CA GLU A 389 19.62 -6.72 10.88
C GLU A 389 18.21 -6.33 10.41
N ALA A 390 17.59 -7.14 9.56
CA ALA A 390 16.20 -6.94 9.13
C ALA A 390 15.24 -6.89 10.33
N GLN A 391 15.35 -7.82 11.29
CA GLN A 391 14.55 -7.82 12.51
C GLN A 391 14.82 -6.61 13.41
N LYS A 392 16.10 -6.26 13.59
CA LYS A 392 16.52 -5.12 14.40
C LYS A 392 15.91 -3.83 13.86
N ILE A 393 16.02 -3.61 12.56
CA ILE A 393 15.49 -2.44 11.87
C ILE A 393 13.95 -2.40 11.89
N ALA A 394 13.27 -3.55 11.82
CA ALA A 394 11.82 -3.62 12.05
C ALA A 394 11.45 -3.11 13.46
N LYS A 395 12.19 -3.55 14.48
CA LYS A 395 11.93 -3.20 15.90
C LYS A 395 12.28 -1.75 16.23
N GLU A 396 13.36 -1.24 15.70
CA GLU A 396 13.91 0.07 16.09
C GLU A 396 13.38 1.22 15.23
N LYS A 397 12.94 0.95 13.98
CA LYS A 397 12.63 2.00 13.02
C LYS A 397 11.31 1.80 12.27
N TYR A 398 11.08 0.64 11.68
CA TYR A 398 9.95 0.42 10.75
C TYR A 398 8.83 -0.44 11.36
N ASN A 399 8.17 0.09 12.39
CA ASN A 399 6.96 -0.50 12.96
C ASN A 399 5.88 0.55 13.25
N TRP A 400 4.63 0.08 13.27
CA TRP A 400 3.47 0.94 13.45
C TRP A 400 3.45 1.63 14.80
N GLU A 401 3.95 1.01 15.86
CA GLU A 401 3.97 1.57 17.21
C GLU A 401 4.82 2.84 17.30
N ILE A 402 5.89 2.95 16.49
CA ILE A 402 6.69 4.18 16.36
C ILE A 402 6.00 5.19 15.43
N GLU A 403 5.51 4.76 14.27
CA GLU A 403 4.88 5.66 13.29
C GLU A 403 3.56 6.24 13.80
N SER A 404 2.80 5.49 14.60
CA SER A 404 1.54 5.95 15.21
C SER A 404 1.77 7.07 16.21
N GLN A 405 2.87 7.07 16.95
CA GLN A 405 3.23 8.15 17.86
C GLN A 405 3.46 9.47 17.10
N LYS A 406 4.14 9.41 15.95
CA LYS A 406 4.33 10.58 15.08
C LYS A 406 2.99 11.08 14.57
N PHE A 407 2.13 10.17 14.10
CA PHE A 407 0.79 10.51 13.63
C PHE A 407 -0.06 11.18 14.73
N ILE A 408 -0.16 10.57 15.91
CA ILE A 408 -0.89 11.15 17.05
C ILE A 408 -0.33 12.51 17.45
N HIS A 409 0.99 12.68 17.44
CA HIS A 409 1.62 13.97 17.71
C HIS A 409 1.19 15.07 16.72
N ILE A 410 1.09 14.75 15.43
CA ILE A 410 0.56 15.68 14.42
C ILE A 410 -0.87 16.08 14.79
N ILE A 411 -1.73 15.11 15.10
CA ILE A 411 -3.15 15.36 15.41
C ILE A 411 -3.32 16.20 16.68
N HIS A 412 -2.54 15.93 17.73
CA HIS A 412 -2.59 16.68 19.00
C HIS A 412 -2.17 18.15 18.83
N ASN A 413 -1.28 18.45 17.88
CA ASN A 413 -0.74 19.78 17.65
C ASN A 413 -1.54 20.63 16.66
N LEU A 414 -2.66 20.13 16.13
CA LEU A 414 -3.59 20.94 15.34
C LEU A 414 -4.20 22.03 16.25
N LYS A 415 -3.80 23.28 16.01
CA LYS A 415 -4.14 24.46 16.82
C LYS A 415 -5.33 25.24 16.33
#